data_AF-A0A7W7M7W1-F1
#
_entry.id   AF-A0A7W7M7W1-F1
#
_cell.length_a   1.000
_cell.length_b   1.000
_cell.length_c   1.000
_cell.angle_alpha   90.00
_cell.angle_beta   90.00
_cell.angle_gamma   90.00
#
_symmetry.space_group_name_H-M   'P 1'
#
loop_
_entity.id
_entity.type
_entity.pdbx_description
1 polymer ?
#
loop_
_entity_poly.entity_id
_entity_poly.type
_entity_poly.pdbx_seq_one_letter_code
_entity_poly.pdbx_strand_id
1 'polypeptide(L)'
;MLVHDTDRGAVEPVRRRDPVYAAATRMLAFALSPVAALVAPGRARQTACRWALAARFPAENLDGLAPAARAAFEAARTRALWRHGELIGLTSGHRDRDTQTALYLAEVRRCGSVAEARRWVLPPEESRHVAGTAMDVRPTEGARWLERHGALHGLYRVYDNEWWHFEYRPDGRPPRLPHPGAHRNLCHQR
;
A
#
# COMPACT_ATOMS: atom_id res chain seq x y z
N MET A 1 -2.38 10.26 -11.42
CA MET A 1 -3.57 9.61 -12.00
C MET A 1 -4.35 9.04 -10.83
N LEU A 2 -5.35 9.79 -10.36
CA LEU A 2 -6.29 9.29 -9.36
C LEU A 2 -6.94 8.04 -9.94
N VAL A 3 -6.98 6.93 -9.19
CA VAL A 3 -7.59 5.67 -9.63
C VAL A 3 -9.11 5.88 -9.67
N HIS A 4 -9.56 6.60 -10.69
CA HIS A 4 -10.92 6.52 -11.19
C HIS A 4 -10.87 5.47 -12.28
N ASP A 5 -11.15 4.22 -11.93
CA ASP A 5 -11.57 3.27 -12.95
C ASP A 5 -12.55 2.24 -12.39
N THR A 6 -13.31 1.72 -13.31
CA THR A 6 -14.65 1.17 -13.21
C THR A 6 -14.63 -0.31 -12.79
N ASP A 7 -13.53 -0.72 -12.14
CA ASP A 7 -13.12 -2.12 -11.92
C ASP A 7 -12.59 -2.31 -10.48
N ARG A 8 -13.33 -1.76 -9.51
CA ARG A 8 -12.91 -1.35 -8.15
C ARG A 8 -12.56 -2.48 -7.16
N GLY A 9 -12.05 -3.60 -7.66
CA GLY A 9 -11.79 -4.81 -6.89
C GLY A 9 -11.20 -5.93 -7.75
N ALA A 10 -11.20 -5.75 -9.08
CA ALA A 10 -10.60 -6.71 -9.99
C ALA A 10 -9.09 -6.75 -9.79
N VAL A 11 -8.56 -7.96 -9.82
CA VAL A 11 -7.13 -8.19 -9.92
C VAL A 11 -6.73 -7.94 -11.37
N GLU A 12 -5.86 -6.97 -11.63
CA GLU A 12 -5.32 -6.80 -12.99
C GLU A 12 -4.62 -8.10 -13.45
N PRO A 13 -4.86 -8.55 -14.69
CA PRO A 13 -4.17 -9.72 -15.22
C PRO A 13 -2.67 -9.43 -15.36
N VAL A 14 -1.84 -10.40 -14.98
CA VAL A 14 -0.38 -10.31 -15.11
C VAL A 14 -0.02 -10.08 -16.58
N ARG A 15 0.66 -8.97 -16.88
CA ARG A 15 1.12 -8.69 -18.24
C ARG A 15 2.29 -9.59 -18.53
N ARG A 16 2.41 -10.07 -19.78
CA ARG A 16 3.51 -10.98 -20.20
C ARG A 16 4.92 -10.50 -19.83
N ARG A 17 5.13 -9.18 -19.72
CA ARG A 17 6.43 -8.57 -19.40
C ARG A 17 6.72 -8.49 -17.90
N ASP A 18 5.73 -8.64 -17.03
CA ASP A 18 5.89 -8.45 -15.59
C ASP A 18 6.90 -9.41 -14.94
N PRO A 19 6.96 -10.71 -15.31
CA PRO A 19 7.99 -11.61 -14.78
C PRO A 19 9.42 -11.17 -15.13
N VAL A 20 9.61 -10.66 -16.35
CA VAL A 20 10.92 -10.17 -16.83
C VAL A 20 11.33 -8.92 -16.04
N TYR A 21 10.41 -7.95 -15.89
CA TYR A 21 10.69 -6.77 -15.08
C TYR A 21 10.95 -7.14 -13.62
N ALA A 22 10.22 -8.10 -13.06
CA ALA A 22 10.46 -8.56 -11.70
C ALA A 22 11.84 -9.23 -11.53
N ALA A 23 12.27 -10.03 -12.50
CA ALA A 23 13.62 -10.59 -12.53
C ALA A 23 14.69 -9.51 -12.64
N ALA A 24 14.53 -8.56 -13.57
CA ALA A 24 15.48 -7.46 -13.77
C ALA A 24 15.61 -6.59 -12.51
N THR A 25 14.51 -6.24 -11.84
CA THR A 25 14.53 -5.47 -10.59
C THR A 25 15.26 -6.22 -9.48
N ARG A 26 15.05 -7.53 -9.36
CA ARG A 26 15.79 -8.35 -8.38
C ARG A 26 17.29 -8.33 -8.69
N MET A 27 17.68 -8.62 -9.93
CA MET A 27 19.08 -8.60 -10.35
C MET A 27 19.73 -7.24 -10.08
N LEU A 28 19.02 -6.14 -10.34
CA LEU A 28 19.48 -4.79 -10.03
C LEU A 28 19.72 -4.59 -8.52
N ALA A 29 18.81 -5.07 -7.66
CA ALA A 29 18.99 -4.99 -6.21
C ALA A 29 20.23 -5.78 -5.73
N PHE A 30 20.47 -6.97 -6.29
CA PHE A 30 21.68 -7.75 -5.98
C PHE A 30 22.94 -7.05 -6.47
N ALA A 31 22.94 -6.55 -7.72
CA ALA A 31 24.08 -5.87 -8.32
C ALA A 31 24.44 -4.57 -7.59
N LEU A 32 23.45 -3.83 -7.07
CA LEU A 32 23.66 -2.60 -6.31
C LEU A 32 24.03 -2.84 -4.85
N SER A 33 23.90 -4.07 -4.32
CA SER A 33 24.15 -4.36 -2.91
C SER A 33 25.57 -4.05 -2.43
N PRO A 34 26.65 -4.29 -3.19
CA PRO A 34 28.00 -3.91 -2.78
C PRO A 34 28.16 -2.40 -2.65
N VAL A 35 27.65 -1.64 -3.63
CA VAL A 35 27.67 -0.17 -3.59
C VAL A 35 26.84 0.35 -2.42
N ALA A 36 25.67 -0.23 -2.18
CA ALA A 36 24.82 0.11 -1.04
C ALA A 36 25.49 -0.18 0.31
N ALA A 37 26.36 -1.19 0.40
CA ALA A 37 27.13 -1.49 1.60
C ALA A 37 28.19 -0.44 1.91
N LEU A 38 28.77 0.20 0.88
CA LEU A 38 29.69 1.32 1.03
C LEU A 38 28.96 2.60 1.47
N VAL A 39 27.80 2.88 0.87
CA VAL A 39 27.04 4.12 1.13
C VAL A 39 26.26 4.06 2.45
N ALA A 40 25.76 2.89 2.83
CA ALA A 40 24.94 2.71 4.03
C ALA A 40 25.27 1.38 4.73
N PRO A 41 26.40 1.32 5.46
CA PRO A 41 26.77 0.15 6.26
C PRO A 41 25.63 -0.27 7.20
N GLY A 42 25.38 -1.58 7.30
CA GLY A 42 24.28 -2.15 8.09
C GLY A 42 22.87 -2.02 7.47
N ARG A 43 22.69 -1.21 6.42
CA ARG A 43 21.41 -1.03 5.69
C ARG A 43 21.51 -1.32 4.19
N ALA A 44 22.59 -1.97 3.75
CA ALA A 44 22.86 -2.27 2.33
C ALA A 44 21.65 -2.87 1.59
N ARG A 45 21.02 -3.89 2.18
CA ARG A 45 19.84 -4.57 1.60
C ARG A 45 18.64 -3.65 1.44
N GLN A 46 18.36 -2.82 2.44
CA GLN A 46 17.26 -1.85 2.38
C GLN A 46 17.54 -0.77 1.33
N THR A 47 18.77 -0.25 1.30
CA THR A 47 19.19 0.78 0.33
C THR A 47 19.17 0.27 -1.10
N ALA A 48 19.73 -0.92 -1.37
CA ALA A 48 19.70 -1.51 -2.71
C ALA A 48 18.27 -1.88 -3.15
N CYS A 49 17.44 -2.38 -2.24
CA CYS A 49 16.01 -2.61 -2.50
C CYS A 49 15.30 -1.30 -2.88
N ARG A 50 15.54 -0.21 -2.15
CA ARG A 50 14.98 1.11 -2.45
C ARG A 50 15.36 1.60 -3.85
N TRP A 51 16.64 1.51 -4.21
CA TRP A 51 17.12 1.93 -5.54
C TRP A 51 16.53 1.09 -6.66
N ALA A 52 16.47 -0.23 -6.49
CA ALA A 52 15.88 -1.12 -7.48
C ALA A 52 14.37 -0.88 -7.66
N LEU A 53 13.64 -0.67 -6.57
CA LEU A 53 12.21 -0.33 -6.62
C LEU A 53 11.97 1.05 -7.22
N ALA A 54 12.82 2.04 -6.95
CA ALA A 54 12.74 3.35 -7.60
C ALA A 54 12.91 3.24 -9.13
N ALA A 55 13.83 2.40 -9.60
CA ALA A 55 13.98 2.12 -11.03
C ALA A 55 12.75 1.40 -11.62
N ARG A 56 12.12 0.49 -10.86
CA ARG A 56 10.92 -0.25 -11.30
C ARG A 56 9.65 0.60 -11.30
N PHE A 57 9.54 1.51 -10.33
CA PHE A 57 8.36 2.32 -10.03
C PHE A 57 8.75 3.79 -9.92
N PRO A 58 9.18 4.45 -11.02
CA PRO A 58 9.73 5.80 -10.96
C PRO A 58 8.72 6.87 -10.52
N ALA A 59 7.42 6.61 -10.66
CA ALA A 59 6.35 7.50 -10.19
C ALA A 59 5.86 7.20 -8.76
N GLU A 60 6.48 6.25 -8.07
CA GLU A 60 6.18 5.96 -6.66
C GLU A 60 6.56 7.15 -5.77
N ASN A 61 5.70 7.51 -4.83
CA ASN A 61 5.97 8.53 -3.82
C ASN A 61 5.60 8.05 -2.42
N LEU A 62 6.57 8.08 -1.49
CA LEU A 62 6.41 7.71 -0.08
C LEU A 62 6.36 8.94 0.86
N ASP A 63 6.43 10.15 0.31
CA ASP A 63 6.42 11.39 1.09
C ASP A 63 5.07 11.57 1.80
N GLY A 64 5.12 12.24 2.96
CA GLY A 64 3.97 12.43 3.84
C GLY A 64 3.54 11.19 4.63
N LEU A 65 4.07 10.00 4.35
CA LEU A 65 3.85 8.85 5.23
C LEU A 65 4.42 9.13 6.62
N ALA A 66 3.67 8.76 7.66
CA ALA A 66 4.14 8.84 9.03
C ALA A 66 5.46 8.06 9.17
N PRO A 67 6.48 8.57 9.89
CA PRO A 67 7.81 7.97 9.91
C PRO A 67 7.83 6.47 10.24
N ALA A 68 7.02 6.05 11.22
CA ALA A 68 6.89 4.64 11.60
C ALA A 68 6.23 3.78 10.51
N ALA A 69 5.20 4.30 9.84
CA ALA A 69 4.54 3.60 8.73
C ALA A 69 5.48 3.45 7.53
N ARG A 70 6.25 4.49 7.20
CA ARG A 70 7.29 4.45 6.16
C ARG A 70 8.35 3.40 6.49
N ALA A 71 8.86 3.40 7.72
CA ALA A 71 9.87 2.42 8.16
C ALA A 71 9.34 0.98 8.08
N ALA A 72 8.09 0.75 8.54
CA ALA A 72 7.43 -0.55 8.46
C ALA A 72 7.27 -1.03 7.01
N PHE A 73 6.82 -0.15 6.10
CA PHE A 73 6.65 -0.47 4.69
C PHE A 73 7.99 -0.75 3.99
N GLU A 74 9.03 0.05 4.28
CA GLU A 74 10.37 -0.18 3.75
C GLU A 74 10.98 -1.50 4.26
N ALA A 75 10.75 -1.85 5.52
CA ALA A 75 11.18 -3.13 6.09
C ALA A 75 10.44 -4.31 5.41
N ALA A 76 9.12 -4.19 5.20
CA ALA A 76 8.31 -5.20 4.56
C ALA A 76 8.75 -5.47 3.12
N ARG A 77 8.91 -4.41 2.29
CA ARG A 77 9.37 -4.56 0.89
C ARG A 77 10.80 -5.07 0.78
N THR A 78 11.66 -4.71 1.72
CA THR A 78 13.02 -5.27 1.82
C THR A 78 12.94 -6.77 2.10
N ARG A 79 12.15 -7.19 3.10
CA ARG A 79 11.99 -8.61 3.42
C ARG A 79 11.41 -9.39 2.24
N ALA A 80 10.37 -8.88 1.61
CA ALA A 80 9.72 -9.48 0.44
C ALA A 80 10.74 -9.76 -0.68
N LEU A 81 11.53 -8.74 -1.05
CA LEU A 81 12.52 -8.86 -2.13
C LEU A 81 13.60 -9.89 -1.78
N TRP A 82 14.23 -9.76 -0.62
CA TRP A 82 15.42 -10.57 -0.28
C TRP A 82 15.12 -11.99 0.16
N ARG A 83 13.93 -12.26 0.71
CA ARG A 83 13.57 -13.60 1.21
C ARG A 83 12.64 -14.36 0.28
N HIS A 84 11.85 -13.67 -0.52
CA HIS A 84 10.80 -14.27 -1.34
C HIS A 84 10.88 -13.88 -2.82
N GLY A 85 11.75 -12.94 -3.18
CA GLY A 85 11.82 -12.42 -4.55
C GLY A 85 10.59 -11.60 -4.95
N GLU A 86 9.78 -11.17 -3.97
CA GLU A 86 8.55 -10.45 -4.21
C GLU A 86 8.79 -8.94 -4.20
N LEU A 87 8.16 -8.24 -5.14
CA LEU A 87 8.27 -6.79 -5.27
C LEU A 87 7.01 -6.13 -4.71
N ILE A 88 7.22 -5.11 -3.89
CA ILE A 88 6.15 -4.32 -3.30
C ILE A 88 6.42 -2.86 -3.65
N GLY A 89 5.53 -2.30 -4.46
CA GLY A 89 5.46 -0.89 -4.79
C GLY A 89 4.20 -0.25 -4.23
N LEU A 90 4.18 1.08 -4.26
CA LEU A 90 3.12 1.93 -3.77
C LEU A 90 2.50 2.66 -4.97
N THR A 91 1.17 2.62 -5.03
CA THR A 91 0.35 3.39 -5.96
C THR A 91 -0.06 4.71 -5.33
N SER A 92 -0.50 4.68 -4.07
CA SER A 92 -0.87 5.87 -3.30
C SER A 92 -0.49 5.70 -1.83
N GLY A 93 0.18 6.71 -1.27
CA GLY A 93 0.56 6.80 0.14
C GLY A 93 -0.21 7.92 0.83
N HIS A 94 0.49 8.90 1.38
CA HIS A 94 -0.16 10.06 1.98
C HIS A 94 -0.98 10.88 0.97
N ARG A 95 -2.04 11.51 1.47
CA ARG A 95 -2.90 12.41 0.70
C ARG A 95 -3.25 13.63 1.54
N ASP A 96 -3.08 14.81 0.96
CA ASP A 96 -3.50 16.05 1.61
C ASP A 96 -5.01 16.08 1.87
N ARG A 97 -5.39 16.81 2.92
CA ARG A 97 -6.78 16.95 3.36
C ARG A 97 -7.68 17.45 2.23
N ASP A 98 -7.27 18.49 1.51
CA ASP A 98 -8.07 19.08 0.43
C ASP A 98 -8.26 18.13 -0.76
N THR A 99 -7.20 17.38 -1.09
CA THR A 99 -7.28 16.34 -2.13
C THR A 99 -8.27 15.24 -1.73
N GLN A 100 -8.24 14.80 -0.45
CA GLN A 100 -9.20 13.83 0.06
C GLN A 100 -10.64 14.38 0.07
N THR A 101 -10.83 15.64 0.44
CA THR A 101 -12.14 16.32 0.38
C THR A 101 -12.69 16.33 -1.04
N ALA A 102 -11.88 16.71 -2.02
CA ALA A 102 -12.29 16.75 -3.42
C ALA A 102 -12.72 15.36 -3.93
N LEU A 103 -11.97 14.30 -3.60
CA LEU A 103 -12.30 12.92 -3.93
C LEU A 103 -13.62 12.48 -3.29
N TYR A 104 -13.80 12.77 -2.00
CA TYR A 104 -15.00 12.40 -1.28
C TYR A 104 -16.24 13.07 -1.89
N LEU A 105 -16.18 14.39 -2.12
CA LEU A 105 -17.29 15.12 -2.74
C LEU A 105 -17.58 14.66 -4.17
N ALA A 106 -16.54 14.31 -4.94
CA ALA A 106 -16.71 13.74 -6.27
C ALA A 106 -17.44 12.39 -6.20
N GLU A 107 -17.08 11.53 -5.25
CA GLU A 107 -17.72 10.23 -5.09
C GLU A 107 -19.16 10.33 -4.58
N VAL A 108 -19.46 11.29 -3.70
CA VAL A 108 -20.84 11.62 -3.28
C VAL A 108 -21.67 12.05 -4.48
N ARG A 109 -21.17 12.96 -5.32
CA ARG A 109 -21.87 13.37 -6.55
C ARG A 109 -22.11 12.19 -7.50
N ARG A 110 -21.12 11.30 -7.63
CA ARG A 110 -21.17 10.14 -8.53
C ARG A 110 -22.16 9.08 -8.05
N CYS A 111 -22.24 8.82 -6.74
CA CYS A 111 -23.16 7.82 -6.18
C CYS A 111 -24.57 8.37 -5.92
N GLY A 112 -24.72 9.70 -5.82
CA GLY A 112 -25.96 10.35 -5.39
C GLY A 112 -26.28 10.19 -3.89
N SER A 113 -25.39 9.57 -3.11
CA SER A 113 -25.60 9.32 -1.68
C SER A 113 -24.28 9.29 -0.91
N VAL A 114 -24.28 9.93 0.26
CA VAL A 114 -23.17 9.85 1.23
C VAL A 114 -22.93 8.41 1.69
N ALA A 115 -23.99 7.64 1.94
CA ALA A 115 -23.87 6.27 2.42
C ALA A 115 -23.16 5.38 1.38
N GLU A 116 -23.53 5.50 0.11
CA GLU A 116 -22.89 4.75 -0.97
C GLU A 116 -21.47 5.22 -1.24
N ALA A 117 -21.20 6.53 -1.18
CA ALA A 117 -19.87 7.07 -1.41
C ALA A 117 -18.85 6.57 -0.36
N ARG A 118 -19.28 6.47 0.90
CA ARG A 118 -18.45 5.97 2.01
C ARG A 118 -18.02 4.51 1.83
N ARG A 119 -18.65 3.74 0.95
CA ARG A 119 -18.19 2.38 0.58
C ARG A 119 -16.88 2.39 -0.21
N TRP A 120 -16.42 3.55 -0.68
CA TRP A 120 -15.26 3.68 -1.56
C TRP A 120 -14.31 4.80 -1.13
N VAL A 121 -14.85 5.92 -0.65
CA VAL A 121 -14.05 7.09 -0.28
C VAL A 121 -14.55 7.61 1.06
N LEU A 122 -13.65 7.64 2.04
CA LEU A 122 -13.92 8.23 3.35
C LEU A 122 -13.75 9.76 3.33
N PRO A 123 -14.47 10.50 4.19
CA PRO A 123 -14.20 11.91 4.41
C PRO A 123 -12.78 12.12 4.99
N PRO A 124 -12.21 13.32 4.87
CA PRO A 124 -10.82 13.60 5.25
C PRO A 124 -10.48 13.27 6.70
N GLU A 125 -11.41 13.41 7.63
CA GLU A 125 -11.22 13.14 9.06
C GLU A 125 -11.02 11.65 9.36
N GLU A 126 -11.55 10.78 8.51
CA GLU A 126 -11.53 9.32 8.70
C GLU A 126 -10.47 8.64 7.82
N SER A 127 -9.93 9.33 6.81
CA SER A 127 -9.00 8.74 5.84
C SER A 127 -7.62 8.46 6.45
N ARG A 128 -7.21 7.19 6.43
CA ARG A 128 -5.85 6.79 6.85
C ARG A 128 -4.75 7.24 5.91
N HIS A 129 -5.08 7.59 4.66
CA HIS A 129 -4.15 8.26 3.75
C HIS A 129 -3.83 9.67 4.24
N VAL A 130 -4.83 10.42 4.74
CA VAL A 130 -4.61 11.73 5.36
C VAL A 130 -3.78 11.60 6.63
N ALA A 131 -4.01 10.57 7.43
CA ALA A 131 -3.18 10.26 8.60
C ALA A 131 -1.76 9.77 8.25
N GLY A 132 -1.41 9.57 6.97
CA GLY A 132 -0.10 9.09 6.53
C GLY A 132 0.20 7.64 6.94
N THR A 133 -0.83 6.84 7.21
CA THR A 133 -0.70 5.46 7.72
C THR A 133 -1.38 4.42 6.85
N ALA A 134 -1.78 4.79 5.63
CA ALA A 134 -2.32 3.86 4.64
C ALA A 134 -1.44 3.81 3.39
N MET A 135 -1.48 2.65 2.73
CA MET A 135 -0.72 2.32 1.55
C MET A 135 -1.59 1.52 0.58
N ASP A 136 -1.82 2.08 -0.60
CA ASP A 136 -2.41 1.35 -1.73
C ASP A 136 -1.29 0.67 -2.51
N VAL A 137 -1.20 -0.65 -2.39
CA VAL A 137 -0.06 -1.47 -2.79
C VAL A 137 -0.23 -2.07 -4.19
N ARG A 138 0.89 -2.15 -4.90
CA ARG A 138 1.04 -2.83 -6.19
C ARG A 138 2.32 -3.66 -6.24
N PRO A 139 2.47 -4.59 -7.19
CA PRO A 139 1.38 -5.22 -7.95
C PRO A 139 0.54 -6.12 -7.03
N THR A 140 -0.43 -6.84 -7.61
CA THR A 140 -1.28 -7.80 -6.87
C THR A 140 -0.45 -8.83 -6.10
N GLU A 141 0.67 -9.30 -6.66
CA GLU A 141 1.57 -10.25 -6.01
C GLU A 141 2.18 -9.64 -4.73
N GLY A 142 2.57 -8.36 -4.78
CA GLY A 142 3.05 -7.62 -3.63
C GLY A 142 1.99 -7.45 -2.54
N ALA A 143 0.76 -7.12 -2.92
CA ALA A 143 -0.38 -7.06 -2.00
C ALA A 143 -0.68 -8.43 -1.38
N ARG A 144 -0.69 -9.51 -2.18
CA ARG A 144 -0.84 -10.89 -1.69
C ARG A 144 0.28 -11.29 -0.72
N TRP A 145 1.51 -10.84 -0.96
CA TRP A 145 2.61 -11.09 -0.03
C TRP A 145 2.38 -10.37 1.30
N LEU A 146 1.93 -9.10 1.28
CA LEU A 146 1.60 -8.35 2.49
C LEU A 146 0.41 -8.95 3.24
N GLU A 147 -0.60 -9.48 2.57
CA GLU A 147 -1.71 -10.19 3.24
C GLU A 147 -1.19 -11.33 4.11
N ARG A 148 -0.18 -12.08 3.61
CA ARG A 148 0.39 -13.23 4.30
C ARG A 148 1.43 -12.86 5.37
N HIS A 149 2.24 -11.83 5.14
CA HIS A 149 3.44 -11.53 5.95
C HIS A 149 3.44 -10.16 6.61
N GLY A 150 2.50 -9.28 6.26
CA GLY A 150 2.45 -7.88 6.71
C GLY A 150 2.30 -7.72 8.21
N ALA A 151 1.72 -8.69 8.90
CA ALA A 151 1.56 -8.69 10.36
C ALA A 151 2.90 -8.53 11.11
N LEU A 152 3.99 -9.09 10.58
CA LEU A 152 5.35 -8.94 11.14
C LEU A 152 5.86 -7.49 11.12
N HIS A 153 5.22 -6.64 10.31
CA HIS A 153 5.55 -5.24 10.12
C HIS A 153 4.42 -4.31 10.60
N GLY A 154 3.38 -4.84 11.26
CA GLY A 154 2.21 -4.07 11.64
C GLY A 154 1.38 -3.56 10.45
N LEU A 155 1.46 -4.23 9.30
CA LEU A 155 0.73 -3.86 8.08
C LEU A 155 -0.40 -4.85 7.83
N TYR A 156 -1.61 -4.33 7.71
CA TYR A 156 -2.81 -5.16 7.58
C TYR A 156 -3.73 -4.61 6.51
N ARG A 157 -4.30 -5.49 5.69
CA ARG A 157 -5.41 -5.13 4.83
C ARG A 157 -6.68 -5.08 5.66
N VAL A 158 -7.40 -3.96 5.54
CA VAL A 158 -8.54 -3.64 6.42
C VAL A 158 -9.89 -3.80 5.71
N TYR A 159 -9.93 -3.70 4.37
CA TYR A 159 -11.17 -3.78 3.61
C TYR A 159 -11.20 -4.97 2.64
N ASP A 160 -12.32 -5.70 2.63
CA ASP A 160 -12.51 -6.86 1.75
C ASP A 160 -12.70 -6.47 0.29
N ASN A 161 -13.32 -5.32 0.01
CA ASN A 161 -13.45 -4.81 -1.35
C ASN A 161 -12.15 -4.17 -1.90
N GLU A 162 -11.14 -3.89 -1.07
CA GLU A 162 -9.90 -3.23 -1.49
C GLU A 162 -8.69 -4.13 -1.25
N TRP A 163 -8.39 -5.01 -2.21
CA TRP A 163 -7.26 -5.94 -2.10
C TRP A 163 -5.89 -5.27 -2.02
N TRP A 164 -5.79 -4.04 -2.53
CA TRP A 164 -4.57 -3.25 -2.55
C TRP A 164 -4.38 -2.43 -1.27
N HIS A 165 -5.40 -2.21 -0.45
CA HIS A 165 -5.35 -1.24 0.64
C HIS A 165 -4.83 -1.85 1.94
N PHE A 166 -3.71 -1.31 2.45
CA PHE A 166 -3.10 -1.72 3.71
C PHE A 166 -2.95 -0.52 4.65
N GLU A 167 -3.13 -0.77 5.95
CA GLU A 167 -2.97 0.23 6.99
C GLU A 167 -1.88 -0.21 7.98
N TYR A 168 -1.05 0.75 8.42
CA TYR A 168 -0.14 0.57 9.53
C TYR A 168 -0.89 0.64 10.86
N ARG A 169 -0.80 -0.43 11.64
CA ARG A 169 -1.46 -0.65 12.93
C ARG A 169 -0.47 -1.29 13.92
N PRO A 170 0.37 -0.48 14.59
CA PRO A 170 1.37 -0.99 15.52
C PRO A 170 0.74 -1.69 16.73
N ASP A 171 -0.48 -1.29 17.10
CA ASP A 171 -1.18 -1.78 18.28
C ASP A 171 -1.87 -3.14 18.08
N GLY A 172 -1.81 -3.70 16.87
CA GLY A 172 -2.34 -5.03 16.55
C GLY A 172 -3.25 -5.05 15.32
N ARG A 173 -3.69 -6.26 14.97
CA ARG A 173 -4.54 -6.49 13.79
C ARG A 173 -5.91 -5.84 14.00
N PRO A 174 -6.32 -4.87 13.14
CA PRO A 174 -7.68 -4.34 13.19
C PRO A 174 -8.69 -5.38 12.69
N PRO A 175 -9.98 -5.26 13.05
CA PRO A 175 -11.03 -6.05 12.42
C PRO A 175 -11.04 -5.85 10.90
N ARG A 176 -11.26 -6.93 10.16
CA ARG A 176 -11.53 -6.86 8.72
C ARG A 176 -12.95 -6.36 8.50
N LEU A 177 -13.11 -5.42 7.58
CA LEU A 177 -14.38 -4.78 7.26
C LEU A 177 -14.75 -5.04 5.79
N PRO A 178 -16.05 -5.12 5.44
CA PRO A 178 -16.45 -5.29 4.04
C PRO A 178 -15.97 -4.15 3.13
N HIS A 179 -15.98 -2.92 3.64
CA HIS A 179 -15.59 -1.69 2.93
C HIS A 179 -15.28 -0.55 3.91
N PRO A 180 -14.64 0.57 3.46
CA PRO A 180 -14.25 1.70 4.31
C PRO A 180 -15.34 2.26 5.22
N GLY A 181 -16.54 2.50 4.68
CA GLY A 181 -17.67 3.04 5.44
C GLY A 181 -18.38 2.05 6.36
N ALA A 182 -17.90 0.80 6.48
CA ALA A 182 -18.53 -0.18 7.34
C ALA A 182 -18.08 0.02 8.79
N HIS A 183 -19.03 0.02 9.72
CA HIS A 183 -18.75 0.01 11.15
C HIS A 183 -19.15 -1.35 11.72
N ARG A 184 -18.41 -1.85 12.73
CA ARG A 184 -18.91 -2.99 13.50
C ARG A 184 -20.14 -2.53 14.27
N ASN A 185 -21.30 -3.07 13.94
CA ASN A 185 -22.45 -3.01 14.84
C ASN A 185 -22.03 -3.72 16.13
N LEU A 186 -21.84 -2.97 17.23
CA LEU A 186 -21.64 -3.50 18.58
C LEU A 186 -22.95 -4.09 19.15
N CYS A 187 -23.73 -4.79 18.33
CA CYS A 187 -24.95 -5.48 18.73
C CYS A 187 -24.74 -6.99 18.58
N HIS A 188 -23.97 -7.59 19.50
CA HIS A 188 -24.20 -8.95 20.03
C HIS A 188 -23.13 -9.28 21.09
N GLN A 189 -23.17 -8.55 22.20
CA GLN A 189 -22.74 -9.04 23.50
C GLN A 189 -23.81 -8.61 24.51
N ARG A 190 -24.85 -9.44 24.63
CA ARG A 190 -25.72 -9.51 25.82
C ARG A 190 -25.74 -10.97 26.24
#